data_AF-A0A926C1Y1-F1
#
_entry.id   AF-A0A926C1Y1-F1
#
_cell.length_a   1.000
_cell.length_b   1.000
_cell.length_c   1.000
_cell.angle_alpha   90.00
_cell.angle_beta   90.00
_cell.angle_gamma   90.00
#
_symmetry.space_group_name_H-M   'P 1'
#
loop_
_entity.id
_entity.type
_entity.pdbx_description
1 polymer ?
#
loop_
_entity_poly.entity_id
_entity_poly.type
_entity_poly.pdbx_seq_one_letter_code
_entity_poly.pdbx_strand_id
1 'polypeptide(L)'
;DVGRIFHKHLGTPEGESDPQVLTEIARQHLRQKFVAADVAISGVNFAIAETGGFVVCTNEGNADMGVTLAPVHIACMGMEKLLPKLDHLGVFTRLLARSATGQPITTYTSHFHAPRPGQALHVVIVDNGRTEQLGRPDFRSSLKCIRCGACMNTCPVYRRSGGHSYDYTVPGPIGSILSPNVDLKKHSTLPFASTLCGSCSDVCPVKIDIHIQLYKWRQIVGQQNALSAGKQLSMSILSFILARPKLYARLGRVARKLLTITPHALTHAGALNPWAIARELPDPPKQSFRDWYAKEGRQEPPVAERVVDNQEDDKQVVSTV
;
A
#
# COMPACT_ATOMS: atom_id res chain seq x y z
N ASP A 1 -8.90 -15.72 -20.28
CA ASP A 1 -9.05 -16.26 -18.90
C ASP A 1 -10.40 -15.89 -18.27
N VAL A 2 -10.81 -14.61 -18.25
CA VAL A 2 -12.11 -14.18 -17.72
C VAL A 2 -13.30 -14.84 -18.43
N GLY A 3 -13.35 -14.80 -19.77
CA GLY A 3 -14.41 -15.44 -20.56
C GLY A 3 -14.58 -16.94 -20.29
N ARG A 4 -13.46 -17.64 -20.06
CA ARG A 4 -13.47 -19.07 -19.67
C ARG A 4 -14.11 -19.30 -18.31
N ILE A 5 -13.87 -18.41 -17.34
CA ILE A 5 -14.50 -18.47 -16.02
C ILE A 5 -16.01 -18.20 -16.14
N PHE A 6 -16.39 -17.23 -16.96
CA PHE A 6 -17.79 -16.91 -17.26
C PHE A 6 -18.51 -18.06 -17.96
N HIS A 7 -17.88 -18.71 -18.93
CA HIS A 7 -18.42 -19.91 -19.57
C HIS A 7 -18.65 -21.01 -18.53
N LYS A 8 -17.63 -21.30 -17.70
CA LYS A 8 -17.68 -22.35 -16.68
C LYS A 8 -18.76 -22.13 -15.61
N HIS A 9 -18.97 -20.88 -15.17
CA HIS A 9 -19.80 -20.59 -14.00
C HIS A 9 -21.13 -19.91 -14.30
N LEU A 10 -21.24 -19.24 -15.44
CA LEU A 10 -22.41 -18.46 -15.85
C LEU A 10 -22.97 -18.90 -17.22
N GLY A 11 -22.36 -19.90 -17.87
CA GLY A 11 -22.89 -20.50 -19.11
C GLY A 11 -22.80 -19.60 -20.34
N THR A 12 -21.89 -18.63 -20.37
CA THR A 12 -21.66 -17.80 -21.57
C THR A 12 -21.14 -18.64 -22.74
N PRO A 13 -21.26 -18.21 -24.01
CA PRO A 13 -20.63 -18.92 -25.12
C PRO A 13 -19.12 -19.13 -24.90
N GLU A 14 -18.60 -20.28 -25.34
CA GLU A 14 -17.16 -20.54 -25.25
C GLU A 14 -16.39 -19.56 -26.14
N GLY A 15 -15.33 -18.98 -25.59
CA GLY A 15 -14.54 -17.95 -26.28
C GLY A 15 -15.09 -16.52 -26.18
N GLU A 16 -16.24 -16.31 -25.53
CA GLU A 16 -16.76 -14.97 -25.30
C GLU A 16 -15.76 -14.10 -24.53
N SER A 17 -15.46 -12.93 -25.07
CA SER A 17 -14.44 -12.02 -24.55
C SER A 17 -14.84 -10.55 -24.62
N ASP A 18 -16.01 -10.23 -25.16
CA ASP A 18 -16.56 -8.88 -25.16
C ASP A 18 -16.88 -8.47 -23.70
N PRO A 19 -16.18 -7.45 -23.16
CA PRO A 19 -16.42 -6.98 -21.81
C PRO A 19 -17.86 -6.52 -21.56
N GLN A 20 -18.54 -5.96 -22.57
CA GLN A 20 -19.91 -5.48 -22.43
C GLN A 20 -20.89 -6.65 -22.27
N VAL A 21 -20.75 -7.69 -23.10
CA VAL A 21 -21.55 -8.91 -23.03
C VAL A 21 -21.35 -9.61 -21.68
N LEU A 22 -20.09 -9.82 -21.29
CA LEU A 22 -19.76 -10.46 -20.02
C LEU A 22 -20.30 -9.65 -18.83
N THR A 23 -20.18 -8.32 -18.85
CA THR A 23 -20.69 -7.46 -17.76
C THR A 23 -22.21 -7.54 -17.63
N GLU A 24 -22.96 -7.54 -18.75
CA GLU A 24 -24.42 -7.63 -18.70
C GLU A 24 -24.87 -9.00 -18.15
N ILE A 25 -24.21 -10.09 -18.53
CA ILE A 25 -24.49 -11.43 -17.99
C ILE A 25 -24.22 -11.47 -16.48
N ALA A 26 -23.09 -10.94 -16.03
CA ALA A 26 -22.79 -10.85 -14.60
C ALA A 26 -23.84 -10.03 -13.85
N ARG A 27 -24.28 -8.90 -14.42
CA ARG A 27 -25.29 -8.03 -13.83
C ARG A 27 -26.64 -8.73 -13.69
N GLN A 28 -27.09 -9.47 -14.70
CA GLN A 28 -28.34 -10.24 -14.64
C GLN A 28 -28.26 -11.34 -13.59
N HIS A 29 -27.16 -12.09 -13.54
CA HIS A 29 -26.94 -13.14 -12.54
C HIS A 29 -26.91 -12.59 -11.11
N LEU A 30 -26.15 -11.51 -10.88
CA LEU A 30 -26.02 -10.91 -9.55
C LEU A 30 -27.31 -10.25 -9.06
N ARG A 31 -28.14 -9.72 -9.97
CA ARG A 31 -29.41 -9.06 -9.60
C ARG A 31 -30.34 -10.00 -8.83
N GLN A 32 -30.48 -11.24 -9.27
CA GLN A 32 -31.30 -12.23 -8.56
C GLN A 32 -30.78 -12.48 -7.15
N LYS A 33 -29.44 -12.53 -6.99
CA LYS A 33 -28.81 -12.70 -5.67
C LYS A 33 -29.04 -11.51 -4.75
N PHE A 34 -28.98 -10.28 -5.26
CA PHE A 34 -29.26 -9.09 -4.46
C PHE A 34 -30.72 -9.05 -3.98
N VAL A 35 -31.67 -9.41 -4.85
CA VAL A 35 -33.10 -9.43 -4.49
C VAL A 35 -33.42 -10.52 -3.49
N ALA A 36 -32.77 -11.69 -3.60
CA ALA A 36 -33.01 -12.83 -2.71
C ALA A 36 -32.20 -12.78 -1.39
N ALA A 37 -31.37 -11.76 -1.16
CA ALA A 37 -30.51 -11.71 0.01
C ALA A 37 -31.30 -11.30 1.28
N ASP A 38 -31.23 -12.13 2.33
CA ASP A 38 -31.82 -11.80 3.64
C ASP A 38 -31.02 -10.75 4.42
N VAL A 39 -29.71 -10.69 4.15
CA VAL A 39 -28.75 -9.85 4.87
C VAL A 39 -27.78 -9.18 3.90
N ALA A 40 -27.62 -7.87 4.04
CA ALA A 40 -26.57 -7.09 3.38
C ALA A 40 -25.53 -6.64 4.40
N ILE A 41 -24.25 -6.88 4.10
CA ILE A 41 -23.13 -6.42 4.92
C ILE A 41 -22.40 -5.32 4.17
N SER A 42 -22.18 -4.17 4.82
CA SER A 42 -21.40 -3.06 4.27
C SER A 42 -20.28 -2.63 5.21
N GLY A 43 -19.29 -1.93 4.64
CA GLY A 43 -18.39 -1.11 5.43
C GLY A 43 -19.01 0.24 5.77
N VAL A 44 -18.22 1.08 6.45
CA VAL A 44 -18.52 2.50 6.71
C VAL A 44 -17.30 3.34 6.34
N ASN A 45 -17.53 4.42 5.58
CA ASN A 45 -16.49 5.39 5.27
C ASN A 45 -16.34 6.41 6.41
N PHE A 46 -17.47 6.94 6.89
CA PHE A 46 -17.54 7.91 7.98
C PHE A 46 -18.78 7.66 8.85
N ALA A 47 -18.63 7.62 10.16
CA ALA A 47 -19.73 7.62 11.12
C ALA A 47 -19.74 8.96 11.85
N ILE A 48 -20.91 9.53 12.11
CA ILE A 48 -21.06 10.87 12.69
C ILE A 48 -21.59 10.71 14.12
N ALA A 49 -20.76 11.05 15.11
CA ALA A 49 -21.10 10.87 16.52
C ALA A 49 -22.29 11.75 16.94
N GLU A 50 -22.36 12.99 16.44
CA GLU A 50 -23.43 13.95 16.72
C GLU A 50 -24.82 13.44 16.32
N THR A 51 -24.93 12.75 15.19
CA THR A 51 -26.24 12.35 14.62
C THR A 51 -26.54 10.86 14.79
N GLY A 52 -25.55 10.06 15.19
CA GLY A 52 -25.65 8.60 15.24
C GLY A 52 -25.72 7.92 13.85
N GLY A 53 -25.64 8.70 12.76
CA GLY A 53 -25.69 8.18 11.39
C GLY A 53 -24.31 7.81 10.84
N PHE A 54 -24.30 7.17 9.68
CA PHE A 54 -23.08 6.86 8.95
C PHE A 54 -23.22 7.00 7.44
N VAL A 55 -22.08 7.05 6.77
CA VAL A 55 -21.97 7.33 5.35
C VAL A 55 -21.15 6.23 4.67
N VAL A 56 -21.68 5.78 3.53
CA VAL A 56 -21.00 4.86 2.61
C VAL A 56 -20.76 5.61 1.30
N CYS A 57 -19.51 5.63 0.85
CA CYS A 57 -19.10 6.24 -0.41
C CYS A 57 -18.80 5.14 -1.43
N THR A 58 -19.50 5.12 -2.57
CA THR A 58 -19.24 4.17 -3.67
C THR A 58 -19.30 4.87 -5.02
N ASN A 59 -18.70 4.27 -6.05
CA ASN A 59 -18.81 4.76 -7.43
C ASN A 59 -19.73 3.88 -8.29
N GLU A 60 -20.02 2.68 -7.81
CA GLU A 60 -20.72 1.62 -8.52
C GLU A 60 -22.18 1.46 -8.06
N GLY A 61 -22.54 1.99 -6.88
CA GLY A 61 -23.90 1.90 -6.31
C GLY A 61 -24.29 0.50 -5.81
N ASN A 62 -23.32 -0.43 -5.74
CA ASN A 62 -23.55 -1.80 -5.29
C ASN A 62 -23.92 -1.88 -3.80
N ALA A 63 -23.34 -1.02 -2.96
CA ALA A 63 -23.70 -0.95 -1.55
C ALA A 63 -25.17 -0.58 -1.41
N ASP A 64 -25.62 0.48 -2.10
CA ASP A 64 -27.00 0.97 -2.07
C ASP A 64 -27.99 -0.09 -2.54
N MET A 65 -27.66 -0.80 -3.62
CA MET A 65 -28.49 -1.89 -4.14
C MET A 65 -28.66 -3.01 -3.10
N GLY A 66 -27.57 -3.45 -2.48
CA GLY A 66 -27.62 -4.53 -1.49
C GLY A 66 -28.38 -4.13 -0.22
N VAL A 67 -27.98 -3.03 0.41
CA VAL A 67 -28.52 -2.60 1.72
C VAL A 67 -29.97 -2.13 1.64
N THR A 68 -30.41 -1.65 0.47
CA THR A 68 -31.80 -1.24 0.26
C THR A 68 -32.76 -2.42 0.17
N LEU A 69 -32.34 -3.51 -0.46
CA LEU A 69 -33.20 -4.65 -0.77
C LEU A 69 -33.26 -5.66 0.38
N ALA A 70 -32.14 -5.86 1.08
CA ALA A 70 -32.08 -6.85 2.16
C ALA A 70 -32.93 -6.43 3.38
N PRO A 71 -33.69 -7.35 3.99
CA PRO A 71 -34.38 -7.11 5.26
C PRO A 71 -33.45 -6.66 6.40
N VAL A 72 -32.20 -7.12 6.42
CA VAL A 72 -31.22 -6.79 7.46
C VAL A 72 -29.98 -6.16 6.85
N HIS A 73 -29.58 -5.00 7.38
CA HIS A 73 -28.31 -4.35 7.07
C HIS A 73 -27.35 -4.43 8.27
N ILE A 74 -26.17 -5.01 8.07
CA ILE A 74 -25.06 -4.99 9.03
C ILE A 74 -23.96 -4.06 8.52
N ALA A 75 -23.76 -2.94 9.19
CA ALA A 75 -22.70 -1.99 8.90
C ALA A 75 -21.50 -2.22 9.83
N CYS A 76 -20.37 -2.66 9.27
CA CYS A 76 -19.15 -2.96 10.01
C CYS A 76 -18.12 -1.83 9.87
N MET A 77 -17.56 -1.38 10.98
CA MET A 77 -16.57 -0.30 10.99
C MET A 77 -15.54 -0.47 12.09
N GLY A 78 -14.35 0.11 11.90
CA GLY A 78 -13.44 0.34 13.02
C GLY A 78 -13.71 1.69 13.67
N MET A 79 -13.25 1.88 14.91
CA MET A 79 -13.43 3.14 15.65
C MET A 79 -12.75 4.36 14.97
N GLU A 80 -11.77 4.13 14.07
CA GLU A 80 -11.13 5.18 13.28
C GLU A 80 -12.05 5.91 12.30
N LYS A 81 -13.29 5.42 12.12
CA LYS A 81 -14.26 5.97 11.16
C LYS A 81 -15.11 7.11 11.72
N LEU A 82 -15.00 7.41 13.01
CA LEU A 82 -15.81 8.42 13.68
C LEU A 82 -15.36 9.84 13.36
N LEU A 83 -16.32 10.67 12.96
CA LEU A 83 -16.24 12.12 12.90
C LEU A 83 -17.10 12.71 14.03
N PRO A 84 -16.63 13.73 14.76
CA PRO A 84 -17.39 14.31 15.86
C PRO A 84 -18.71 14.97 15.42
N LYS A 85 -18.67 15.76 14.33
CA LYS A 85 -19.78 16.62 13.88
C LYS A 85 -20.15 16.39 12.43
N LEU A 86 -21.40 16.66 12.07
CA LEU A 86 -21.87 16.55 10.69
C LEU A 86 -21.14 17.52 9.75
N ASP A 87 -20.86 18.73 10.21
CA ASP A 87 -20.17 19.78 9.41
C ASP A 87 -18.78 19.36 8.93
N HIS A 88 -18.13 18.40 9.59
CA HIS A 88 -16.84 17.89 9.17
C HIS A 88 -16.95 17.00 7.92
N LEU A 89 -18.10 16.37 7.70
CA LEU A 89 -18.28 15.35 6.66
C LEU A 89 -17.94 15.88 5.26
N GLY A 90 -18.36 17.09 4.91
CA GLY A 90 -18.10 17.69 3.60
C GLY A 90 -16.60 17.84 3.28
N VAL A 91 -15.78 18.08 4.31
CA VAL A 91 -14.32 18.11 4.14
C VAL A 91 -13.79 16.71 3.88
N PHE A 92 -14.24 15.72 4.65
CA PHE A 92 -13.74 14.36 4.59
C PHE A 92 -14.16 13.59 3.34
N THR A 93 -15.39 13.79 2.84
CA THR A 93 -15.84 13.21 1.56
C THR A 93 -15.03 13.77 0.39
N ARG A 94 -14.77 15.08 0.39
CA ARG A 94 -13.92 15.75 -0.60
C ARG A 94 -12.47 15.27 -0.55
N LEU A 95 -11.89 15.12 0.64
CA LEU A 95 -10.55 14.56 0.80
C LEU A 95 -10.49 13.11 0.30
N LEU A 96 -11.50 12.29 0.64
CA LEU A 96 -11.55 10.89 0.22
C LEU A 96 -11.58 10.75 -1.30
N ALA A 97 -12.51 11.42 -1.99
CA ALA A 97 -12.69 11.29 -3.43
C ALA A 97 -11.46 11.77 -4.20
N ARG A 98 -10.95 12.95 -3.86
CA ARG A 98 -9.78 13.54 -4.54
C ARG A 98 -8.52 12.72 -4.33
N SER A 99 -8.29 12.20 -3.13
CA SER A 99 -7.12 11.39 -2.83
C SER A 99 -7.21 9.96 -3.38
N ALA A 100 -8.41 9.40 -3.52
CA ALA A 100 -8.61 8.03 -4.00
C ALA A 100 -8.62 7.94 -5.52
N THR A 101 -9.52 8.70 -6.16
CA THR A 101 -9.84 8.58 -7.59
C THR A 101 -9.58 9.87 -8.37
N GLY A 102 -9.17 10.95 -7.70
CA GLY A 102 -9.02 12.27 -8.32
C GLY A 102 -10.35 12.96 -8.63
N GLN A 103 -11.49 12.39 -8.20
CA GLN A 103 -12.81 12.94 -8.46
C GLN A 103 -13.16 14.06 -7.46
N PRO A 104 -14.01 15.04 -7.84
CA PRO A 104 -14.50 16.06 -6.91
C PRO A 104 -15.26 15.47 -5.72
N ILE A 105 -16.08 14.45 -5.96
CA ILE A 105 -16.87 13.66 -5.01
C ILE A 105 -17.12 12.26 -5.62
N THR A 106 -17.46 11.26 -4.80
CA THR A 106 -17.87 9.92 -5.29
C THR A 106 -19.24 9.97 -5.94
N THR A 107 -19.52 9.02 -6.86
CA THR A 107 -20.81 8.96 -7.58
C THR A 107 -22.00 8.83 -6.61
N TYR A 108 -21.85 8.01 -5.59
CA TYR A 108 -22.82 7.81 -4.53
C TYR A 108 -22.18 8.12 -3.18
N THR A 109 -22.86 8.96 -2.40
CA THR A 109 -22.52 9.26 -1.00
C THR A 109 -23.81 9.09 -0.21
N SER A 110 -23.98 7.91 0.36
CA SER A 110 -25.26 7.49 0.93
C SER A 110 -25.24 7.59 2.44
N HIS A 111 -26.27 8.21 2.99
CA HIS A 111 -26.39 8.53 4.40
C HIS A 111 -27.43 7.62 5.05
N PHE A 112 -27.03 6.92 6.11
CA PHE A 112 -27.86 5.98 6.85
C PHE A 112 -28.05 6.49 8.27
N HIS A 113 -29.31 6.70 8.65
CA HIS A 113 -29.70 7.18 9.98
C HIS A 113 -30.57 6.18 10.73
N ALA A 114 -31.43 5.46 10.01
CA ALA A 114 -32.34 4.47 10.57
C ALA A 114 -32.69 3.42 9.49
N PRO A 115 -33.08 2.19 9.88
CA PRO A 115 -33.64 1.23 8.94
C PRO A 115 -34.99 1.69 8.40
N ARG A 116 -35.40 1.19 7.23
CA ARG A 116 -36.75 1.41 6.71
C ARG A 116 -37.78 0.60 7.50
N PRO A 117 -39.09 0.93 7.43
CA PRO A 117 -40.12 0.08 8.02
C PRO A 117 -40.01 -1.37 7.52
N GLY A 118 -40.01 -2.32 8.46
CA GLY A 118 -39.84 -3.74 8.16
C GLY A 118 -38.40 -4.21 7.94
N GLN A 119 -37.40 -3.33 8.11
CA GLN A 119 -35.97 -3.67 8.05
C GLN A 119 -35.28 -3.50 9.40
N ALA A 120 -34.11 -4.12 9.56
CA ALA A 120 -33.23 -3.96 10.72
C ALA A 120 -31.86 -3.42 10.29
N LEU A 121 -31.28 -2.54 11.12
CA LEU A 121 -29.93 -2.01 10.95
C LEU A 121 -29.09 -2.31 12.19
N HIS A 122 -27.99 -3.04 12.00
CA HIS A 122 -27.01 -3.35 13.04
C HIS A 122 -25.69 -2.66 12.71
N VAL A 123 -25.15 -1.90 13.66
CA VAL A 123 -23.82 -1.28 13.54
C VAL A 123 -22.85 -2.04 14.42
N VAL A 124 -21.79 -2.59 13.82
CA VAL A 124 -20.75 -3.36 14.50
C VAL A 124 -19.45 -2.57 14.49
N ILE A 125 -19.03 -2.09 15.66
CA ILE A 125 -17.75 -1.43 15.86
C ILE A 125 -16.70 -2.48 16.25
N VAL A 126 -15.75 -2.72 15.36
CA VAL A 126 -14.70 -3.72 15.52
C VAL A 126 -13.45 -3.06 16.07
N ASP A 127 -13.03 -3.44 17.27
CA ASP A 127 -11.77 -2.99 17.85
C ASP A 127 -10.56 -3.62 17.12
N ASN A 128 -10.44 -4.95 17.10
CA ASN A 128 -9.35 -5.66 16.42
C ASN A 128 -7.97 -5.00 16.66
N GLY A 129 -7.67 -4.71 17.93
CA GLY A 129 -6.42 -4.12 18.41
C GLY A 129 -6.36 -2.59 18.36
N ARG A 130 -7.40 -1.89 17.94
CA ARG A 130 -7.39 -0.41 17.78
C ARG A 130 -7.27 0.32 19.11
N THR A 131 -7.86 -0.20 20.18
CA THR A 131 -7.71 0.36 21.53
C THR A 131 -6.25 0.33 21.98
N GLU A 132 -5.56 -0.79 21.78
CA GLU A 132 -4.12 -0.91 22.07
C GLU A 132 -3.28 0.04 21.18
N GLN A 133 -3.59 0.10 19.88
CA GLN A 133 -2.93 1.00 18.94
C GLN A 133 -3.12 2.48 19.32
N LEU A 134 -4.31 2.85 19.81
CA LEU A 134 -4.64 4.21 20.26
C LEU A 134 -3.79 4.61 21.47
N GLY A 135 -3.52 3.66 22.36
CA GLY A 135 -2.65 3.83 23.53
C GLY A 135 -1.17 4.05 23.20
N ARG A 136 -0.75 3.74 21.96
CA ARG A 136 0.66 3.82 21.55
C ARG A 136 1.00 5.18 20.93
N PRO A 137 1.85 6.02 21.56
CA PRO A 137 2.19 7.35 21.05
C PRO A 137 2.72 7.36 19.63
N ASP A 138 3.62 6.43 19.32
CA ASP A 138 4.27 6.33 18.02
C ASP A 138 3.33 5.86 16.90
N PHE A 139 2.15 5.32 17.23
CA PHE A 139 1.31 4.61 16.27
C PHE A 139 -0.14 5.11 16.21
N ARG A 140 -0.62 5.84 17.22
CA ARG A 140 -2.01 6.32 17.29
C ARG A 140 -2.45 7.11 16.07
N SER A 141 -1.54 7.81 15.40
CA SER A 141 -1.84 8.60 14.18
C SER A 141 -2.32 7.72 13.03
N SER A 142 -2.00 6.41 12.99
CA SER A 142 -2.56 5.48 12.00
C SER A 142 -4.09 5.38 12.06
N LEU A 143 -4.68 5.64 13.23
CA LEU A 143 -6.12 5.64 13.45
C LEU A 143 -6.82 6.91 12.94
N LYS A 144 -6.12 7.79 12.22
CA LYS A 144 -6.73 8.86 11.41
C LYS A 144 -7.16 8.37 10.02
N CYS A 145 -6.89 7.11 9.68
CA CYS A 145 -7.00 6.61 8.32
C CYS A 145 -8.44 6.58 7.78
N ILE A 146 -8.69 7.38 6.75
CA ILE A 146 -9.98 7.43 6.05
C ILE A 146 -10.13 6.37 4.95
N ARG A 147 -9.13 5.51 4.76
CA ARG A 147 -9.08 4.46 3.72
C ARG A 147 -9.23 4.99 2.29
N CYS A 148 -8.66 6.16 1.99
CA CYS A 148 -8.67 6.73 0.64
C CYS A 148 -7.72 6.04 -0.35
N GLY A 149 -6.80 5.17 0.09
CA GLY A 149 -5.92 4.45 -0.83
C GLY A 149 -4.75 5.25 -1.43
N ALA A 150 -4.65 6.56 -1.21
CA ALA A 150 -3.55 7.40 -1.73
C ALA A 150 -2.15 6.83 -1.42
N CYS A 151 -1.95 6.32 -0.20
CA CYS A 151 -0.70 5.70 0.20
C CYS A 151 -0.35 4.45 -0.64
N MET A 152 -1.34 3.66 -1.05
CA MET A 152 -1.16 2.49 -1.90
C MET A 152 -0.84 2.91 -3.34
N ASN A 153 -1.55 3.92 -3.85
CA ASN A 153 -1.39 4.43 -5.21
C ASN A 153 0.00 5.01 -5.47
N THR A 154 0.62 5.65 -4.47
CA THR A 154 1.99 6.17 -4.61
C THR A 154 3.07 5.13 -4.29
N CYS A 155 2.74 4.08 -3.53
CA CYS A 155 3.73 3.13 -3.02
C CYS A 155 4.37 2.31 -4.15
N PRO A 156 5.70 2.41 -4.37
CA PRO A 156 6.36 1.67 -5.45
C PRO A 156 6.31 0.15 -5.24
N VAL A 157 6.29 -0.29 -3.96
CA VAL A 157 6.19 -1.72 -3.63
C VAL A 157 4.80 -2.24 -3.95
N TYR A 158 3.74 -1.59 -3.43
CA TYR A 158 2.35 -2.03 -3.64
C TYR A 158 1.97 -2.07 -5.12
N ARG A 159 2.37 -1.06 -5.91
CA ARG A 159 2.11 -1.00 -7.35
C ARG A 159 2.73 -2.16 -8.15
N ARG A 160 3.75 -2.82 -7.60
CA ARG A 160 4.43 -3.96 -8.25
C ARG A 160 4.00 -5.31 -7.69
N SER A 161 3.74 -5.40 -6.40
CA SER A 161 3.38 -6.65 -5.74
C SER A 161 1.86 -6.93 -5.74
N GLY A 162 1.04 -5.87 -5.75
CA GLY A 162 -0.39 -5.97 -5.46
C GLY A 162 -0.67 -6.24 -3.97
N GLY A 163 -1.97 -6.36 -3.66
CA GLY A 163 -2.45 -6.51 -2.29
C GLY A 163 -2.23 -7.91 -1.68
N HIS A 164 -2.31 -8.97 -2.49
CA HIS A 164 -2.18 -10.35 -2.01
C HIS A 164 -0.82 -10.66 -1.37
N SER A 165 0.24 -9.95 -1.76
CA SER A 165 1.58 -10.15 -1.19
C SER A 165 1.73 -9.67 0.25
N TYR A 166 0.76 -8.92 0.80
CA TYR A 166 0.85 -8.36 2.16
C TYR A 166 0.29 -9.30 3.25
N ASP A 167 -0.26 -10.47 2.90
CA ASP A 167 -0.78 -11.49 3.84
C ASP A 167 -1.57 -10.93 5.05
N TYR A 168 -2.39 -9.92 4.79
CA TYR A 168 -3.25 -9.27 5.78
C TYR A 168 -4.44 -8.59 5.09
N THR A 169 -5.58 -8.52 5.78
CA THR A 169 -6.84 -8.00 5.23
C THR A 169 -6.74 -6.55 4.75
N VAL A 170 -5.93 -5.75 5.44
CA VAL A 170 -5.61 -4.38 5.02
C VAL A 170 -4.24 -4.41 4.34
N PRO A 171 -4.13 -4.29 3.02
CA PRO A 171 -2.84 -4.36 2.37
C PRO A 171 -2.16 -2.97 2.32
N GLY A 172 -0.92 -2.96 1.83
CA GLY A 172 -0.19 -1.73 1.57
C GLY A 172 0.34 -1.04 2.84
N PRO A 173 0.80 0.23 2.72
CA PRO A 173 1.55 0.89 3.78
C PRO A 173 0.80 1.02 5.12
N ILE A 174 -0.51 1.32 5.09
CA ILE A 174 -1.32 1.40 6.31
C ILE A 174 -1.52 0.01 6.94
N GLY A 175 -1.69 -1.01 6.11
CA GLY A 175 -1.77 -2.41 6.52
C GLY A 175 -0.56 -2.84 7.32
N SER A 176 0.63 -2.58 6.77
CA SER A 176 1.92 -2.88 7.40
C SER A 176 2.17 -2.14 8.73
N ILE A 177 1.36 -1.14 9.08
CA ILE A 177 1.38 -0.47 10.39
C ILE A 177 0.39 -1.10 11.36
N LEU A 178 -0.79 -1.49 10.88
CA LEU A 178 -1.87 -2.02 11.71
C LEU A 178 -1.67 -3.50 12.05
N SER A 179 -1.12 -4.29 11.13
CA SER A 179 -1.01 -5.74 11.28
C SER A 179 -0.04 -6.19 12.40
N PRO A 180 1.13 -5.55 12.64
CA PRO A 180 2.02 -5.99 13.71
C PRO A 180 1.47 -5.70 15.11
N ASN A 181 0.47 -4.80 15.21
CA ASN A 181 -0.25 -4.56 16.44
C ASN A 181 -1.21 -5.72 16.81
N VAL A 182 -1.72 -6.44 15.81
CA VAL A 182 -2.58 -7.62 16.03
C VAL A 182 -1.73 -8.86 16.34
N ASP A 183 -0.72 -9.12 15.52
CA ASP A 183 0.24 -10.20 15.75
C ASP A 183 1.61 -9.79 15.22
N LEU A 184 2.49 -9.38 16.14
CA LEU A 184 3.82 -8.92 15.81
C LEU A 184 4.67 -10.01 15.17
N LYS A 185 4.58 -11.26 15.63
CA LYS A 185 5.43 -12.34 15.12
C LYS A 185 5.03 -12.69 13.70
N LYS A 186 3.73 -12.92 13.49
CA LYS A 186 3.18 -13.27 12.17
C LYS A 186 3.43 -12.17 11.13
N HIS A 187 3.30 -10.90 11.52
CA HIS A 187 3.38 -9.78 10.60
C HIS A 187 4.70 -8.98 10.67
N SER A 188 5.72 -9.52 11.34
CA SER A 188 7.03 -8.89 11.56
C SER A 188 7.76 -8.46 10.28
N THR A 189 7.47 -9.10 9.15
CA THR A 189 8.10 -8.84 7.85
C THR A 189 7.47 -7.67 7.09
N LEU A 190 6.20 -7.35 7.34
CA LEU A 190 5.45 -6.34 6.58
C LEU A 190 5.99 -4.91 6.72
N PRO A 191 6.49 -4.46 7.89
CA PRO A 191 7.19 -3.18 7.98
C PRO A 191 8.45 -3.09 7.12
N PHE A 192 9.07 -4.24 6.80
CA PHE A 192 10.26 -4.34 5.94
C PHE A 192 9.91 -4.35 4.45
N ALA A 193 8.64 -4.61 4.08
CA ALA A 193 8.12 -4.49 2.72
C ALA A 193 7.87 -3.02 2.31
N SER A 194 8.84 -2.15 2.57
CA SER A 194 8.79 -0.72 2.26
C SER A 194 10.19 -0.20 1.96
N THR A 195 10.31 0.74 1.03
CA THR A 195 11.58 1.43 0.77
C THR A 195 11.84 2.58 1.74
N LEU A 196 10.85 2.91 2.59
CA LEU A 196 10.86 4.09 3.48
C LEU A 196 11.06 5.42 2.74
N CYS A 197 10.70 5.53 1.46
CA CYS A 197 10.86 6.75 0.66
C CYS A 197 9.99 7.95 1.08
N GLY A 198 9.11 7.80 2.09
CA GLY A 198 8.31 8.90 2.62
C GLY A 198 7.09 9.33 1.79
N SER A 199 7.01 8.93 0.51
CA SER A 199 5.94 9.40 -0.40
C SER A 199 4.52 9.13 0.12
N CYS A 200 4.29 7.99 0.79
CA CYS A 200 2.97 7.68 1.37
C CYS A 200 2.53 8.64 2.49
N SER A 201 3.48 9.19 3.25
CA SER A 201 3.18 10.19 4.28
C SER A 201 2.96 11.56 3.69
N ASP A 202 3.72 11.92 2.66
CA ASP A 202 3.60 13.19 1.96
C ASP A 202 2.21 13.36 1.33
N VAL A 203 1.74 12.33 0.62
CA VAL A 203 0.42 12.36 -0.04
C VAL A 203 -0.77 12.12 0.89
N CYS A 204 -0.54 11.82 2.19
CA CYS A 204 -1.62 11.46 3.09
C CYS A 204 -2.50 12.69 3.42
N PRO A 205 -3.79 12.72 3.05
CA PRO A 205 -4.65 13.89 3.27
C PRO A 205 -4.93 14.15 4.75
N VAL A 206 -4.78 13.13 5.59
CA VAL A 206 -5.04 13.16 7.04
C VAL A 206 -3.74 13.10 7.87
N LYS A 207 -2.61 13.41 7.23
CA LYS A 207 -1.30 13.63 7.86
C LYS A 207 -0.84 12.48 8.76
N ILE A 208 -0.96 11.26 8.25
CA ILE A 208 -0.39 10.07 8.88
C ILE A 208 1.08 9.97 8.47
N ASP A 209 1.96 9.90 9.46
CA ASP A 209 3.40 9.72 9.36
C ASP A 209 3.80 8.26 9.08
N ILE A 210 3.12 7.62 8.11
CA ILE A 210 3.26 6.22 7.70
C ILE A 210 4.72 5.73 7.67
N HIS A 211 5.63 6.41 6.97
CA HIS A 211 7.01 5.94 6.85
C HIS A 211 7.77 5.93 8.19
N ILE A 212 7.50 6.89 9.08
CA ILE A 212 8.09 6.96 10.42
C ILE A 212 7.58 5.80 11.27
N GLN A 213 6.28 5.51 11.24
CA GLN A 213 5.69 4.39 11.95
C GLN A 213 6.22 3.04 11.46
N LEU A 214 6.37 2.87 10.14
CA LEU A 214 6.99 1.66 9.57
C LEU A 214 8.43 1.52 10.05
N TYR A 215 9.20 2.61 10.10
CA TYR A 215 10.56 2.60 10.63
C TYR A 215 10.58 2.24 12.12
N LYS A 216 9.65 2.76 12.92
CA LYS A 216 9.51 2.41 14.34
C LYS A 216 9.20 0.94 14.55
N TRP A 217 8.30 0.37 13.74
CA TRP A 217 8.04 -1.07 13.78
C TRP A 217 9.28 -1.91 13.49
N ARG A 218 10.14 -1.50 12.55
CA ARG A 218 11.41 -2.21 12.29
C ARG A 218 12.32 -2.22 13.52
N GLN A 219 12.37 -1.13 14.28
CA GLN A 219 13.14 -1.06 15.52
C GLN A 219 12.58 -2.02 16.57
N ILE A 220 11.25 -2.03 16.75
CA ILE A 220 10.57 -2.93 17.72
C ILE A 220 10.78 -4.40 17.34
N VAL A 221 10.58 -4.76 16.06
CA VAL A 221 10.81 -6.12 15.55
C VAL A 221 12.25 -6.56 15.76
N GLY A 222 13.21 -5.64 15.54
CA GLY A 222 14.63 -5.89 15.78
C GLY A 222 14.97 -6.11 17.25
N GLN A 223 14.37 -5.34 18.17
CA GLN A 223 14.62 -5.44 19.61
C GLN A 223 13.95 -6.66 20.25
N GLN A 224 12.78 -7.07 19.78
CA GLN A 224 12.01 -8.17 20.37
C GLN A 224 12.38 -9.55 19.82
N ASN A 225 13.49 -9.68 19.08
CA ASN A 225 13.94 -10.93 18.45
C ASN A 225 12.83 -11.62 17.64
N ALA A 226 11.90 -10.84 17.06
CA ALA A 226 10.81 -11.38 16.24
C ALA A 226 11.31 -11.85 14.86
N LEU A 227 12.61 -11.71 14.58
CA LEU A 227 13.30 -12.28 13.42
C LEU A 227 14.00 -13.59 13.79
N SER A 228 14.14 -14.51 12.83
CA SER A 228 14.85 -15.78 13.06
C SER A 228 16.32 -15.57 13.46
N ALA A 229 16.86 -16.43 14.35
CA ALA A 229 18.22 -16.32 14.86
C ALA A 229 19.29 -16.27 13.75
N GLY A 230 19.13 -17.09 12.70
CA GLY A 230 20.01 -17.06 11.53
C GLY A 230 20.02 -15.72 10.79
N LYS A 231 18.85 -15.05 10.68
CA LYS A 231 18.73 -13.72 10.08
C LYS A 231 19.36 -12.64 10.95
N GLN A 232 19.25 -12.75 12.26
CA GLN A 232 19.90 -11.80 13.18
C GLN A 232 21.43 -11.90 13.08
N LEU A 233 21.97 -13.13 13.08
CA LEU A 233 23.40 -13.36 12.92
C LEU A 233 23.93 -12.81 11.59
N SER A 234 23.25 -13.11 10.48
CA SER A 234 23.67 -12.63 9.16
C SER A 234 23.62 -11.11 9.05
N MET A 235 22.60 -10.45 9.61
CA MET A 235 22.51 -9.00 9.65
C MET A 235 23.58 -8.36 10.53
N SER A 236 23.94 -8.97 11.66
CA SER A 236 25.03 -8.49 12.53
C SER A 236 26.39 -8.58 11.84
N ILE A 237 26.68 -9.71 11.16
CA ILE A 237 27.89 -9.87 10.35
C ILE A 237 27.93 -8.83 9.23
N LEU A 238 26.82 -8.66 8.50
CA LEU A 238 26.71 -7.70 7.42
C LEU A 238 26.92 -6.26 7.92
N SER A 239 26.30 -5.90 9.06
CA SER A 239 26.47 -4.59 9.71
C SER A 239 27.94 -4.32 10.04
N PHE A 240 28.63 -5.29 10.66
CA PHE A 240 30.06 -5.19 10.97
C PHE A 240 30.94 -4.98 9.72
N ILE A 241 30.64 -5.68 8.62
CA ILE A 241 31.36 -5.54 7.35
C ILE A 241 31.09 -4.16 6.74
N LEU A 242 29.82 -3.75 6.63
CA LEU A 242 29.41 -2.49 6.00
C LEU A 242 29.88 -1.25 6.78
N ALA A 243 29.98 -1.35 8.10
CA ALA A 243 30.53 -0.29 8.95
C ALA A 243 32.04 -0.06 8.75
N ARG A 244 32.74 -0.96 8.04
CA ARG A 244 34.20 -0.92 7.84
C ARG A 244 34.54 -0.85 6.35
N PRO A 245 34.67 0.36 5.75
CA PRO A 245 34.85 0.53 4.30
C PRO A 245 36.03 -0.27 3.71
N LYS A 246 37.16 -0.34 4.42
CA LYS A 246 38.34 -1.12 3.99
C LYS A 246 38.07 -2.63 3.98
N LEU A 247 37.35 -3.14 4.98
CA LEU A 247 36.98 -4.55 5.07
C LEU A 247 35.99 -4.91 3.96
N TYR A 248 34.93 -4.11 3.80
CA TYR A 248 33.95 -4.26 2.72
C TYR A 248 34.62 -4.26 1.33
N ALA A 249 35.57 -3.35 1.08
CA ALA A 249 36.29 -3.30 -0.19
C ALA A 249 37.16 -4.55 -0.46
N ARG A 250 37.86 -5.06 0.56
CA ARG A 250 38.68 -6.28 0.45
C ARG A 250 37.80 -7.52 0.23
N LEU A 251 36.78 -7.71 1.07
CA LEU A 251 35.85 -8.84 0.94
C LEU A 251 35.10 -8.78 -0.39
N GLY A 252 34.68 -7.61 -0.83
CA GLY A 252 34.04 -7.43 -2.14
C GLY A 252 34.96 -7.80 -3.32
N ARG A 253 36.27 -7.53 -3.23
CA ARG A 253 37.25 -7.96 -4.24
C ARG A 253 37.38 -9.49 -4.30
N VAL A 254 37.45 -10.14 -3.15
CA VAL A 254 37.50 -11.60 -3.05
C VAL A 254 36.21 -12.22 -3.56
N ALA A 255 35.05 -11.72 -3.12
CA ALA A 255 33.75 -12.22 -3.52
C ALA A 255 33.54 -12.14 -5.05
N ARG A 256 33.96 -11.04 -5.71
CA ARG A 256 33.89 -10.95 -7.18
C ARG A 256 34.72 -12.01 -7.89
N LYS A 257 35.96 -12.26 -7.44
CA LYS A 257 36.82 -13.32 -8.01
C LYS A 257 36.25 -14.71 -7.77
N LEU A 258 35.69 -14.96 -6.60
CA LEU A 258 35.05 -16.24 -6.30
C LEU A 258 33.81 -16.45 -7.18
N LEU A 259 32.98 -15.43 -7.37
CA LEU A 259 31.80 -15.52 -8.24
C LEU A 259 32.17 -15.86 -9.70
N THR A 260 33.30 -15.37 -10.23
CA THR A 260 33.73 -15.71 -11.60
C THR A 260 34.14 -17.18 -11.78
N ILE A 261 34.52 -17.87 -10.70
CA ILE A 261 34.95 -19.28 -10.75
C ILE A 261 33.90 -20.24 -10.18
N THR A 262 32.82 -19.72 -9.58
CA THR A 262 31.80 -20.56 -8.96
C THR A 262 30.88 -21.13 -10.04
N PRO A 263 30.71 -22.46 -10.12
CA PRO A 263 29.80 -23.09 -11.08
C PRO A 263 28.37 -22.56 -10.99
N HIS A 264 27.70 -22.46 -12.14
CA HIS A 264 26.31 -22.03 -12.26
C HIS A 264 25.38 -22.84 -11.34
N ALA A 265 25.59 -24.15 -11.27
CA ALA A 265 24.81 -25.06 -10.42
C ALA A 265 24.83 -24.69 -8.92
N LEU A 266 25.96 -24.17 -8.41
CA LEU A 266 26.07 -23.77 -7.00
C LEU A 266 25.46 -22.38 -6.76
N THR A 267 25.60 -21.47 -7.72
CA THR A 267 25.03 -20.11 -7.61
C THR A 267 23.51 -20.10 -7.80
N HIS A 268 22.95 -21.07 -8.52
CA HIS A 268 21.52 -21.21 -8.81
C HIS A 268 20.85 -22.37 -8.08
N ALA A 269 21.55 -22.97 -7.09
CA ALA A 269 20.94 -23.96 -6.20
C ALA A 269 19.84 -23.29 -5.35
N GLY A 270 18.57 -23.52 -5.69
CA GLY A 270 17.42 -22.81 -5.10
C GLY A 270 17.32 -22.89 -3.57
N ALA A 271 17.83 -23.96 -2.95
CA ALA A 271 17.89 -24.09 -1.49
C ALA A 271 18.90 -23.13 -0.83
N LEU A 272 19.99 -22.80 -1.52
CA LEU A 272 21.05 -21.91 -1.04
C LEU A 272 20.85 -20.47 -1.53
N ASN A 273 20.24 -20.31 -2.71
CA ASN A 273 19.97 -19.02 -3.31
C ASN A 273 18.51 -18.93 -3.81
N PRO A 274 17.56 -18.61 -2.92
CA PRO A 274 16.17 -18.42 -3.31
C PRO A 274 15.95 -17.31 -4.36
N TRP A 275 16.88 -16.35 -4.46
CA TRP A 275 16.81 -15.30 -5.48
C TRP A 275 16.96 -15.87 -6.90
N ALA A 276 17.80 -16.90 -7.05
CA ALA A 276 18.05 -17.53 -8.34
C ALA A 276 16.92 -18.44 -8.83
N ILE A 277 15.88 -18.69 -8.03
CA ILE A 277 14.72 -19.50 -8.43
C ILE A 277 13.96 -18.86 -9.60
N ALA A 278 13.88 -17.52 -9.60
CA ALA A 278 13.09 -16.77 -10.58
C ALA A 278 13.90 -15.67 -11.29
N ARG A 279 15.21 -15.57 -11.05
CA ARG A 279 16.07 -14.49 -11.58
C ARG A 279 17.45 -15.01 -11.90
N GLU A 280 18.01 -14.56 -13.02
CA GLU A 280 19.40 -14.80 -13.34
C GLU A 280 20.32 -13.84 -12.56
N LEU A 281 21.48 -14.31 -12.12
CA LEU A 281 22.50 -13.45 -11.52
C LEU A 281 23.22 -12.66 -12.63
N PRO A 282 23.47 -11.35 -12.46
CA PRO A 282 24.25 -10.59 -13.42
C PRO A 282 25.71 -11.06 -13.42
N ASP A 283 26.35 -10.99 -14.58
CA ASP A 283 27.77 -11.33 -14.71
C ASP A 283 28.63 -10.51 -13.75
N PRO A 284 29.58 -11.13 -13.01
CA PRO A 284 30.46 -10.41 -12.12
C PRO A 284 31.29 -9.37 -12.87
N PRO A 285 31.25 -8.07 -12.50
CA PRO A 285 31.99 -7.04 -13.22
C PRO A 285 33.51 -7.19 -12.99
N LYS A 286 34.31 -6.94 -14.04
CA LYS A 286 35.79 -7.05 -14.02
C LYS A 286 36.43 -6.20 -12.92
N GLN A 287 35.85 -5.07 -12.57
CA GLN A 287 36.30 -4.19 -11.50
C GLN A 287 35.11 -3.58 -10.75
N SER A 288 35.31 -3.16 -9.49
CA SER A 288 34.26 -2.42 -8.77
C SER A 288 34.16 -0.98 -9.26
N PHE A 289 33.00 -0.35 -9.03
CA PHE A 289 32.84 1.08 -9.23
C PHE A 289 33.92 1.90 -8.51
N ARG A 290 34.34 1.51 -7.30
CA ARG A 290 35.41 2.21 -6.57
C ARG A 290 36.77 2.07 -7.24
N ASP A 291 37.10 0.88 -7.73
CA ASP A 291 38.37 0.65 -8.43
C ASP A 291 38.39 1.39 -9.77
N TRP A 292 37.27 1.40 -10.49
CA TRP A 292 37.08 2.19 -11.71
C TRP A 292 37.20 3.69 -11.41
N TYR A 293 36.47 4.21 -10.43
CA TYR A 293 36.48 5.64 -10.06
C TYR A 293 37.86 6.10 -9.56
N ALA A 294 38.61 5.25 -8.85
CA ALA A 294 39.97 5.58 -8.44
C ALA A 294 40.96 5.65 -9.61
N LYS A 295 40.70 4.90 -10.69
CA LYS A 295 41.51 4.91 -11.92
C LYS A 295 41.13 6.05 -12.87
N GLU A 296 39.83 6.24 -13.10
CA GLU A 296 39.29 7.12 -14.13
C GLU A 296 38.78 8.47 -13.57
N GLY A 297 38.23 8.48 -12.35
CA GLY A 297 37.53 9.63 -11.74
C GLY A 297 38.43 10.73 -11.17
N ARG A 298 39.73 10.71 -11.48
CA ARG A 298 40.66 11.83 -11.22
C ARG A 298 40.81 12.79 -12.41
N GLN A 299 40.17 12.51 -13.54
CA GLN A 299 40.03 13.52 -14.57
C GLN A 299 38.97 14.52 -14.09
N GLU A 300 39.41 15.65 -13.55
CA GLU A 300 38.54 16.82 -13.45
C GLU A 300 37.89 17.02 -14.83
N PRO A 301 36.57 17.21 -14.92
CA PRO A 301 36.00 17.64 -16.19
C PRO A 301 36.76 18.91 -16.61
N PRO A 302 37.11 19.09 -17.90
CA PRO A 302 37.62 20.38 -18.34
C PRO A 302 36.65 21.43 -17.84
N VAL A 303 37.18 22.42 -17.10
CA VAL A 303 36.39 23.57 -16.65
C VAL A 303 35.72 24.10 -17.90
N ALA A 304 34.41 23.88 -18.04
CA ALA A 304 33.65 24.52 -19.08
C ALA A 304 33.85 26.01 -18.84
N GLU A 305 34.53 26.69 -19.77
CA GLU A 305 34.53 28.15 -19.78
C GLU A 305 33.08 28.55 -19.60
N ARG A 306 32.82 29.28 -18.50
CA ARG A 306 31.53 29.92 -18.34
C ARG A 306 31.42 30.85 -19.53
N VAL A 307 30.58 30.47 -20.50
CA VAL A 307 30.01 31.43 -21.42
C VAL A 307 29.22 32.36 -20.51
N VAL A 308 29.83 33.49 -20.18
CA VAL A 308 29.14 34.63 -19.58
C VAL A 308 28.27 35.14 -20.71
N ASP A 309 27.03 34.66 -20.76
CA ASP A 309 26.01 35.25 -21.60
C ASP A 309 25.66 36.60 -20.97
N ASN A 310 26.38 37.64 -21.39
CA ASN A 310 26.00 39.02 -21.16
C ASN A 310 24.78 39.31 -22.04
N GLN A 311 23.61 38.88 -21.58
CA GLN A 311 22.35 39.51 -21.98
C GLN A 311 21.87 40.37 -20.81
N GLU A 312 22.46 41.57 -20.74
CA GLU A 312 21.72 42.73 -20.25
C GLU A 312 20.59 43.06 -21.25
N ASP A 313 19.47 43.48 -20.68
CA ASP A 313 18.35 44.17 -21.31
C ASP A 313 17.43 43.37 -22.26
N ASP A 314 16.31 42.89 -21.70
CA ASP A 314 15.06 43.58 -22.02
C ASP A 314 13.99 43.42 -20.92
N LYS A 315 13.65 44.55 -20.30
CA LYS A 315 12.45 44.68 -19.48
C LYS A 315 11.27 44.87 -20.43
N GLN A 316 10.46 43.83 -20.61
CA GLN A 316 9.08 44.06 -21.08
C GLN A 316 8.05 43.40 -20.16
N VAL A 317 7.44 44.29 -19.38
CA VAL A 317 6.08 44.30 -18.88
C VAL A 317 5.12 43.55 -19.83
N VAL A 318 4.41 42.54 -19.31
CA VAL A 318 3.03 42.25 -19.73
C VAL A 318 2.21 41.87 -18.51
N SER A 319 1.24 42.73 -18.22
CA SER A 319 0.13 42.54 -17.29
C SER A 319 -0.97 41.66 -17.88
N THR A 320 -1.76 41.03 -16.99
CA THR A 320 -3.17 40.55 -17.16
C THR A 320 -3.40 39.44 -18.19
N VAL A 321 -4.02 38.30 -17.86
CA VAL A 321 -5.30 38.06 -17.14
C VAL A 321 -5.20 36.87 -16.19
#